data_AF-G3UUP0-F1
#
_entry.id   AF-G3UUP0-F1
#
_cell.length_a   1.000
_cell.length_b   1.000
_cell.length_c   1.000
_cell.angle_alpha   90.00
_cell.angle_beta   90.00
_cell.angle_gamma   90.00
#
_symmetry.space_group_name_H-M   'P 1'
#
loop_
_entity.id
_entity.type
_entity.pdbx_description
1 polymer ?
#
loop_
_entity_poly.entity_id
_entity_poly.type
_entity_poly.pdbx_seq_one_letter_code
_entity_poly.pdbx_strand_id
1 'polypeptide(L)'
;MARALLAAVLLGFLQASSSFDVRDSTGKVCIIANLTVAFSVEYKSNGQKQFAHFFLPQNATSQSHSSCGEGNTSHPILALSFGAGHLLSLNFSKTLDKYQVEELTFHYNLSDETLFPNASEGKVMEVTQKSVIQARIGTEYRCINSKYIYIRHVNITFSNVTLEAYPTNGTFSTNKTECSEDMVSTTTVAPTTPKHITSQVPATSPAPTAAPSNPAVGKYNVTGANGTCVLASMGLQLNITYLKKDGKTGLDLLNFVPHNTNASGTCENTSAFLNLAFEKTKITFHFVLNASSEKFFLQGVNVSTTLPSEAKAPMFEASNDSMSELRATVGNSYKCSAEENLQVTDKALVNVFNVQVQAFKVDGDKFGAGDGRRLGLAFKCGFGAGWCFVLLRRKSVNSWLGKCILPKSTGM
;
A
#
# COMPACT_ATOMS: atom_id res chain seq x y z
N MET A 1 0.24 50.47 12.62
CA MET A 1 0.16 49.06 13.09
C MET A 1 -0.02 48.17 11.87
N ALA A 2 1.06 47.64 11.32
CA ALA A 2 1.00 46.72 10.18
C ALA A 2 1.01 45.28 10.72
N ARG A 3 -0.06 44.52 10.45
CA ARG A 3 -0.12 43.08 10.76
C ARG A 3 0.63 42.33 9.65
N ALA A 4 1.79 41.79 9.98
CA ALA A 4 2.50 40.84 9.15
C ALA A 4 1.73 39.50 9.13
N LEU A 5 1.21 39.11 7.97
CA LEU A 5 0.77 37.73 7.73
C LEU A 5 1.99 36.89 7.35
N LEU A 6 2.36 35.93 8.20
CA LEU A 6 3.28 34.86 7.82
C LEU A 6 2.59 33.96 6.80
N ALA A 7 3.08 33.97 5.56
CA ALA A 7 2.77 32.94 4.57
C ALA A 7 3.68 31.73 4.85
N ALA A 8 3.10 30.66 5.41
CA ALA A 8 3.77 29.36 5.49
C ALA A 8 3.85 28.76 4.08
N VAL A 9 5.06 28.72 3.52
CA VAL A 9 5.35 28.05 2.25
C VAL A 9 5.39 26.55 2.51
N LEU A 10 4.31 25.84 2.16
CA LEU A 10 4.27 24.38 2.09
C LEU A 10 5.10 23.92 0.88
N LEU A 11 6.39 23.65 1.13
CA LEU A 11 7.24 22.90 0.22
C LEU A 11 6.75 21.44 0.17
N GLY A 12 6.02 21.08 -0.88
CA GLY A 12 5.70 19.69 -1.19
C GLY A 12 6.96 18.94 -1.62
N PHE A 13 7.55 18.17 -0.71
CA PHE A 13 8.67 17.28 -1.04
C PHE A 13 8.16 16.10 -1.88
N LEU A 14 8.67 15.93 -3.12
CA LEU A 14 8.68 14.62 -3.79
C LEU A 14 9.48 13.68 -2.90
N GLN A 15 8.84 12.66 -2.35
CA GLN A 15 9.52 11.63 -1.56
C GLN A 15 10.25 10.65 -2.50
N ALA A 16 11.49 10.97 -2.84
CA ALA A 16 12.44 10.02 -3.44
C ALA A 16 12.95 9.04 -2.38
N SER A 17 13.29 7.80 -2.77
CA SER A 17 13.91 6.83 -1.85
C SER A 17 15.22 7.37 -1.30
N SER A 18 15.42 7.24 0.00
CA SER A 18 16.61 7.75 0.68
C SER A 18 17.70 6.69 0.70
N SER A 19 18.92 7.09 0.37
CA SER A 19 20.08 6.21 0.28
C SER A 19 20.94 6.28 1.53
N PHE A 20 21.33 5.13 2.05
CA PHE A 20 22.11 4.97 3.26
C PHE A 20 23.18 3.90 3.06
N ASP A 21 24.37 4.14 3.62
CA ASP A 21 25.41 3.14 3.76
C ASP A 21 25.94 3.11 5.20
N VAL A 22 26.42 1.92 5.61
CA VAL A 22 27.08 1.69 6.89
C VAL A 22 28.48 1.19 6.61
N ARG A 23 29.48 1.81 7.25
CA ARG A 23 30.90 1.52 7.06
C ARG A 23 31.54 1.10 8.37
N ASP A 24 32.52 0.21 8.27
CA ASP A 24 33.37 -0.14 9.40
C ASP A 24 34.47 0.91 9.63
N SER A 25 35.29 0.70 10.66
CA SER A 25 36.43 1.58 10.99
C SER A 25 37.49 1.66 9.88
N THR A 26 37.50 0.72 8.94
CA THR A 26 38.40 0.71 7.77
C THR A 26 37.80 1.41 6.55
N GLY A 27 36.55 1.84 6.62
CA GLY A 27 35.81 2.50 5.54
C GLY A 27 35.10 1.54 4.58
N LYS A 28 35.14 0.23 4.85
CA LYS A 28 34.47 -0.79 4.04
C LYS A 28 32.97 -0.79 4.35
N VAL A 29 32.16 -0.77 3.29
CA VAL A 29 30.69 -0.80 3.39
C VAL A 29 30.22 -2.22 3.74
N CYS A 30 29.36 -2.33 4.75
CA CYS A 30 28.76 -3.59 5.19
C CYS A 30 27.24 -3.64 5.01
N ILE A 31 26.59 -2.49 4.85
CA ILE A 31 25.16 -2.38 4.51
C ILE A 31 25.02 -1.23 3.52
N ILE A 32 24.24 -1.45 2.46
CA ILE A 32 23.81 -0.41 1.53
C ILE A 32 22.28 -0.53 1.33
N ALA A 33 21.56 0.58 1.45
CA ALA A 33 20.11 0.59 1.49
C ALA A 33 19.53 1.82 0.82
N ASN A 34 18.55 1.62 -0.07
CA ASN A 34 17.66 2.64 -0.58
C ASN A 34 16.25 2.32 -0.08
N LEU A 35 15.69 3.19 0.74
CA LEU A 35 14.43 2.93 1.44
C LEU A 35 13.43 4.07 1.23
N THR A 36 12.17 3.73 0.97
CA THR A 36 11.02 4.60 1.23
C THR A 36 10.18 3.98 2.33
N VAL A 37 10.10 4.64 3.48
CA VAL A 37 9.38 4.13 4.66
C VAL A 37 8.32 5.15 5.08
N ALA A 38 7.09 4.67 5.24
CA ALA A 38 5.98 5.44 5.80
C ALA A 38 5.60 4.88 7.18
N PHE A 39 5.26 5.76 8.11
CA PHE A 39 4.87 5.45 9.46
C PHE A 39 3.45 5.94 9.70
N SER A 40 2.65 5.12 10.38
CA SER A 40 1.35 5.48 10.93
C SER A 40 1.36 5.07 12.40
N VAL A 41 1.38 6.05 13.29
CA VAL A 41 1.49 5.83 14.73
C VAL A 41 0.20 6.26 15.41
N GLU A 42 -0.44 5.36 16.12
CA GLU A 42 -1.55 5.68 17.03
C GLU A 42 -0.98 6.21 18.35
N TYR A 43 -1.44 7.39 18.77
CA TYR A 43 -1.06 8.03 20.03
C TYR A 43 -2.27 8.67 20.72
N LYS A 44 -2.14 8.97 22.01
CA LYS A 44 -3.19 9.66 22.77
C LYS A 44 -2.92 11.16 22.78
N SER A 45 -3.91 11.94 22.41
CA SER A 45 -3.91 13.41 22.45
C SER A 45 -5.12 13.89 23.24
N ASN A 46 -4.90 14.63 24.33
CA ASN A 46 -5.95 15.10 25.23
C ASN A 46 -6.97 14.01 25.65
N GLY A 47 -6.50 12.78 25.90
CA GLY A 47 -7.34 11.64 26.28
C GLY A 47 -8.10 10.97 25.11
N GLN A 48 -7.99 11.47 23.89
CA GLN A 48 -8.56 10.89 22.67
C GLN A 48 -7.48 10.15 21.87
N LYS A 49 -7.88 9.14 21.09
CA LYS A 49 -6.99 8.42 20.17
C LYS A 49 -6.81 9.24 18.89
N GLN A 50 -5.57 9.40 18.45
CA GLN A 50 -5.18 10.12 17.23
C GLN A 50 -4.14 9.32 16.45
N PHE A 51 -4.04 9.58 15.14
CA PHE A 51 -3.02 8.98 14.27
C PHE A 51 -2.08 10.05 13.72
N ALA A 52 -0.78 9.77 13.76
CA ALA A 52 0.26 10.54 13.10
C ALA A 52 0.77 9.77 11.88
N HIS A 53 0.78 10.44 10.72
CA HIS A 53 1.27 9.89 9.47
C HIS A 53 2.45 10.69 8.98
N PHE A 54 3.59 10.04 8.79
CA PHE A 54 4.81 10.69 8.32
C PHE A 54 5.70 9.69 7.59
N PHE A 55 6.74 10.19 6.95
CA PHE A 55 7.69 9.38 6.21
C PHE A 55 9.09 9.50 6.80
N LEU A 56 9.93 8.51 6.54
CA LEU A 56 11.35 8.62 6.78
C LEU A 56 11.90 9.77 5.93
N PRO A 57 12.47 10.83 6.56
CA PRO A 57 12.90 11.99 5.82
C PRO A 57 14.27 11.74 5.17
N GLN A 58 14.56 12.49 4.10
CA GLN A 58 15.83 12.38 3.37
C GLN A 58 17.06 12.80 4.17
N ASN A 59 16.87 13.56 5.26
CA ASN A 59 17.94 13.97 6.17
C ASN A 59 18.17 12.97 7.32
N ALA A 60 17.55 11.78 7.28
CA ALA A 60 17.85 10.73 8.25
C ALA A 60 19.33 10.34 8.19
N THR A 61 19.91 9.97 9.33
CA THR A 61 21.36 9.69 9.45
C THR A 61 21.60 8.27 9.93
N SER A 62 22.50 7.53 9.27
CA SER A 62 22.88 6.15 9.66
C SER A 62 24.00 6.08 10.70
N GLN A 63 24.80 7.13 10.91
CA GLN A 63 26.15 6.99 11.49
C GLN A 63 26.24 6.61 12.98
N SER A 64 25.36 7.14 13.85
CA SER A 64 25.59 7.06 15.31
C SER A 64 25.22 5.72 15.95
N HIS A 65 24.26 5.01 15.34
CA HIS A 65 23.68 3.79 15.89
C HIS A 65 23.79 2.59 14.95
N SER A 66 24.27 2.79 13.71
CA SER A 66 24.55 1.68 12.80
C SER A 66 25.90 1.06 13.09
N SER A 67 26.05 -0.22 12.81
CA SER A 67 27.30 -0.96 12.99
C SER A 67 27.44 -2.04 11.92
N CYS A 68 28.67 -2.35 11.54
CA CYS A 68 28.95 -3.51 10.69
C CYS A 68 29.00 -4.83 11.45
N GLY A 69 28.87 -4.79 12.77
CA GLY A 69 29.16 -5.93 13.62
C GLY A 69 30.65 -6.30 13.60
N GLU A 70 31.02 -7.28 14.41
CA GLU A 70 32.39 -7.74 14.59
C GLU A 70 32.42 -9.25 14.29
N GLY A 71 33.04 -9.62 13.17
CA GLY A 71 33.25 -11.01 12.78
C GLY A 71 32.00 -11.90 12.84
N ASN A 72 32.04 -12.91 13.72
CA ASN A 72 30.94 -13.86 13.95
C ASN A 72 30.18 -13.59 15.27
N THR A 73 30.55 -12.56 16.04
CA THR A 73 30.02 -12.31 17.39
C THR A 73 28.89 -11.29 17.42
N SER A 74 28.84 -10.37 16.46
CA SER A 74 27.74 -9.41 16.32
C SER A 74 27.38 -9.19 14.86
N HIS A 75 26.09 -9.03 14.60
CA HIS A 75 25.58 -8.83 13.26
C HIS A 75 25.48 -7.33 12.90
N PRO A 76 25.51 -6.99 11.61
CA PRO A 76 25.31 -5.62 11.15
C PRO A 76 23.94 -5.07 11.55
N ILE A 77 23.90 -3.78 11.83
CA ILE A 77 22.70 -3.02 12.20
C ILE A 77 22.65 -1.77 11.33
N LEU A 78 21.51 -1.54 10.67
CA LEU A 78 21.18 -0.27 10.04
C LEU A 78 20.23 0.49 10.97
N ALA A 79 20.71 1.55 11.60
CA ALA A 79 19.92 2.41 12.47
C ALA A 79 19.88 3.83 11.90
N LEU A 80 18.68 4.29 11.55
CA LEU A 80 18.39 5.56 10.92
C LEU A 80 17.73 6.49 11.93
N SER A 81 18.47 7.50 12.40
CA SER A 81 17.97 8.55 13.28
C SER A 81 17.38 9.69 12.48
N PHE A 82 16.23 10.23 12.92
CA PHE A 82 15.59 11.36 12.25
C PHE A 82 14.70 12.18 13.19
N GLY A 83 14.39 13.41 12.79
CA GLY A 83 13.51 14.32 13.52
C GLY A 83 13.96 14.55 14.96
N ALA A 84 13.00 14.80 15.86
CA ALA A 84 13.27 15.05 17.28
C ALA A 84 13.40 13.74 18.09
N GLY A 85 14.32 12.85 17.70
CA GLY A 85 14.67 11.65 18.47
C GLY A 85 13.94 10.37 18.06
N HIS A 86 13.56 10.24 16.78
CA HIS A 86 13.03 8.98 16.24
C HIS A 86 14.18 8.12 15.69
N LEU A 87 14.03 6.81 15.75
CA LEU A 87 15.03 5.84 15.28
C LEU A 87 14.36 4.63 14.63
N LEU A 88 14.69 4.34 13.38
CA LEU A 88 14.34 3.09 12.71
C LEU A 88 15.58 2.19 12.66
N SER A 89 15.51 0.98 13.22
CA SER A 89 16.62 0.04 13.25
C SER A 89 16.27 -1.28 12.58
N LEU A 90 17.16 -1.77 11.70
CA LEU A 90 17.13 -3.10 11.09
C LEU A 90 18.35 -3.87 11.57
N ASN A 91 18.13 -4.89 12.39
CA ASN A 91 19.16 -5.82 12.81
C ASN A 91 19.20 -7.01 11.84
N PHE A 92 20.37 -7.27 11.27
CA PHE A 92 20.53 -8.32 10.28
C PHE A 92 21.00 -9.61 10.93
N SER A 93 20.76 -10.72 10.26
CA SER A 93 21.47 -11.97 10.52
C SER A 93 21.79 -12.66 9.20
N LYS A 94 22.74 -13.61 9.24
CA LYS A 94 23.11 -14.39 8.05
C LYS A 94 23.26 -15.85 8.37
N THR A 95 22.96 -16.67 7.38
CA THR A 95 23.38 -18.06 7.29
C THR A 95 24.38 -18.21 6.13
N LEU A 96 24.73 -19.43 5.75
CA LEU A 96 25.62 -19.68 4.62
C LEU A 96 25.05 -19.15 3.29
N ASP A 97 23.72 -19.25 3.10
CA ASP A 97 23.10 -19.00 1.80
C ASP A 97 22.26 -17.71 1.74
N LYS A 98 21.88 -17.14 2.89
CA LYS A 98 20.99 -15.97 2.95
C LYS A 98 21.37 -14.99 4.05
N TYR A 99 21.02 -13.73 3.84
CA TYR A 99 20.88 -12.74 4.91
C TYR A 99 19.41 -12.38 5.10
N GLN A 100 19.04 -11.95 6.30
CA GLN A 100 17.69 -11.51 6.62
C GLN A 100 17.72 -10.40 7.65
N VAL A 101 16.66 -9.58 7.68
CA VAL A 101 16.39 -8.69 8.81
C VAL A 101 15.77 -9.55 9.91
N GLU A 102 16.54 -9.85 10.95
CA GLU A 102 16.08 -10.64 12.08
C GLU A 102 15.10 -9.86 12.94
N GLU A 103 15.39 -8.58 13.16
CA GLU A 103 14.61 -7.71 14.03
C GLU A 103 14.53 -6.31 13.45
N LEU A 104 13.30 -5.80 13.41
CA LEU A 104 12.95 -4.42 13.07
C LEU A 104 12.50 -3.74 14.36
N THR A 105 13.16 -2.65 14.71
CA THR A 105 12.84 -1.83 15.89
C THR A 105 12.55 -0.41 15.45
N PHE A 106 11.50 0.19 16.02
CA PHE A 106 11.16 1.59 15.79
C PHE A 106 10.98 2.32 17.11
N HIS A 107 11.80 3.34 17.33
CA HIS A 107 11.65 4.29 18.43
C HIS A 107 11.00 5.55 17.92
N TYR A 108 9.90 5.97 18.56
CA TYR A 108 9.26 7.24 18.27
C TYR A 108 9.13 8.08 19.54
N ASN A 109 9.52 9.34 19.43
CA ASN A 109 9.45 10.30 20.53
C ASN A 109 8.11 11.02 20.50
N LEU A 110 7.21 10.71 21.44
CA LEU A 110 5.92 11.40 21.57
C LEU A 110 6.05 12.85 22.03
N SER A 111 7.24 13.29 22.46
CA SER A 111 7.53 14.70 22.78
C SER A 111 7.79 15.55 21.54
N ASP A 112 7.83 14.94 20.35
CA ASP A 112 7.93 15.68 19.09
C ASP A 112 6.58 16.30 18.73
N GLU A 113 6.33 17.52 19.20
CA GLU A 113 5.09 18.27 18.92
C GLU A 113 4.81 18.49 17.43
N THR A 114 5.81 18.35 16.54
CA THR A 114 5.61 18.50 15.10
C THR A 114 4.89 17.30 14.48
N LEU A 115 5.10 16.10 15.05
CA LEU A 115 4.45 14.86 14.60
C LEU A 115 3.33 14.40 15.53
N PHE A 116 3.44 14.72 16.83
CA PHE A 116 2.55 14.27 17.90
C PHE A 116 2.00 15.45 18.72
N PRO A 117 1.24 16.37 18.10
CA PRO A 117 0.72 17.54 18.80
C PRO A 117 -0.19 17.17 19.98
N ASN A 118 0.08 17.79 21.14
CA ASN A 118 -0.66 17.57 22.39
C ASN A 118 -0.66 16.10 22.87
N ALA A 119 0.43 15.37 22.61
CA ALA A 119 0.57 14.00 23.11
C ALA A 119 0.43 13.97 24.64
N SER A 120 -0.40 13.05 25.14
CA SER A 120 -0.66 12.93 26.58
C SER A 120 0.53 12.40 27.38
N GLU A 121 1.51 11.79 26.70
CA GLU A 121 2.70 11.21 27.30
C GLU A 121 3.94 11.68 26.52
N GLY A 122 4.78 12.53 27.11
CA GLY A 122 6.05 12.98 26.50
C GLY A 122 7.19 11.99 26.75
N LYS A 123 7.13 10.81 26.12
CA LYS A 123 8.15 9.77 26.26
C LYS A 123 8.54 9.13 24.94
N VAL A 124 9.73 8.54 24.89
CA VAL A 124 10.16 7.71 23.78
C VAL A 124 9.53 6.33 23.92
N MET A 125 8.87 5.89 22.86
CA MET A 125 8.23 4.59 22.75
C MET A 125 9.06 3.69 21.85
N GLU A 126 9.16 2.41 22.20
CA GLU A 126 9.87 1.38 21.42
C GLU A 126 8.89 0.29 20.99
N VAL A 127 8.93 -0.08 19.71
CA VAL A 127 8.20 -1.22 19.16
C VAL A 127 9.14 -2.09 18.32
N THR A 128 9.01 -3.41 18.49
CA THR A 128 9.94 -4.39 17.91
C THR A 128 9.19 -5.56 17.29
N GLN A 129 9.60 -6.00 16.10
CA GLN A 129 9.03 -7.16 15.41
C GLN A 129 10.06 -7.87 14.53
N LYS A 130 9.89 -9.19 14.35
CA LYS A 130 10.66 -9.96 13.37
C LYS A 130 10.24 -9.60 11.94
N SER A 131 11.20 -9.37 11.07
CA SER A 131 10.94 -9.02 9.67
C SER A 131 11.00 -10.24 8.75
N VAL A 132 10.33 -10.12 7.60
CA VAL A 132 10.33 -11.14 6.52
C VAL A 132 11.17 -10.64 5.33
N ILE A 133 12.01 -9.62 5.53
CA ILE A 133 12.97 -9.17 4.52
C ILE A 133 14.15 -10.15 4.55
N GLN A 134 14.34 -10.90 3.46
CA GLN A 134 15.43 -11.85 3.30
C GLN A 134 15.87 -11.92 1.84
N ALA A 135 17.16 -12.19 1.61
CA ALA A 135 17.73 -12.39 0.29
C ALA A 135 18.94 -13.33 0.36
N ARG A 136 19.35 -13.84 -0.80
CA ARG A 136 20.54 -14.70 -0.88
C ARG A 136 21.80 -13.89 -0.63
N ILE A 137 22.84 -14.52 -0.10
CA ILE A 137 24.14 -13.86 0.00
C ILE A 137 24.66 -13.53 -1.42
N GLY A 138 25.15 -12.30 -1.62
CA GLY A 138 25.65 -11.82 -2.91
C GLY A 138 24.56 -11.42 -3.92
N THR A 139 23.36 -11.07 -3.43
CA THR A 139 22.29 -10.48 -4.24
C THR A 139 21.75 -9.20 -3.59
N GLU A 140 21.30 -8.24 -4.40
CA GLU A 140 20.50 -7.12 -3.89
C GLU A 140 19.07 -7.59 -3.61
N TYR A 141 18.54 -7.30 -2.42
CA TYR A 141 17.10 -7.43 -2.18
C TYR A 141 16.38 -6.27 -2.86
N ARG A 142 15.40 -6.57 -3.71
CA ARG A 142 14.58 -5.55 -4.39
C ARG A 142 13.10 -5.77 -4.13
N CYS A 143 12.43 -4.73 -3.65
CA CYS A 143 10.98 -4.72 -3.44
C CYS A 143 10.36 -3.37 -3.78
N ILE A 144 9.76 -3.26 -4.96
CA ILE A 144 9.11 -2.07 -5.48
C ILE A 144 7.75 -1.88 -4.80
N ASN A 145 6.98 -2.97 -4.71
CA ASN A 145 5.66 -2.97 -4.10
C ASN A 145 5.72 -2.75 -2.58
N SER A 146 4.61 -2.25 -2.05
CA SER A 146 4.54 -1.87 -0.64
C SER A 146 4.41 -3.09 0.25
N LYS A 147 5.29 -3.20 1.24
CA LYS A 147 5.28 -4.21 2.30
C LYS A 147 4.86 -3.57 3.61
N TYR A 148 3.82 -4.13 4.23
CA TYR A 148 3.23 -3.61 5.44
C TYR A 148 3.68 -4.42 6.65
N ILE A 149 4.07 -3.73 7.71
CA ILE A 149 4.53 -4.32 8.97
C ILE A 149 3.72 -3.70 10.10
N TYR A 150 2.92 -4.53 10.78
CA TYR A 150 2.03 -4.10 11.87
C TYR A 150 2.64 -4.45 13.23
N ILE A 151 2.99 -3.43 14.02
CA ILE A 151 3.62 -3.58 15.32
C ILE A 151 2.83 -2.81 16.39
N ARG A 152 1.94 -3.51 17.11
CA ARG A 152 1.10 -2.96 18.20
C ARG A 152 0.23 -1.78 17.77
N HIS A 153 0.71 -0.55 17.96
CA HIS A 153 0.04 0.73 17.69
C HIS A 153 0.73 1.49 16.54
N VAL A 154 1.63 0.83 15.81
CA VAL A 154 2.40 1.41 14.71
C VAL A 154 2.29 0.54 13.47
N ASN A 155 2.01 1.17 12.33
CA ASN A 155 2.11 0.56 11.02
C ASN A 155 3.31 1.16 10.30
N ILE A 156 4.21 0.30 9.82
CA ILE A 156 5.39 0.69 9.04
C ILE A 156 5.22 0.11 7.64
N THR A 157 5.26 0.97 6.63
CA THR A 157 5.15 0.56 5.22
C THR A 157 6.48 0.81 4.52
N PHE A 158 7.12 -0.27 4.09
CA PHE A 158 8.28 -0.23 3.22
C PHE A 158 7.82 -0.23 1.77
N SER A 159 8.41 0.61 0.91
CA SER A 159 8.16 0.59 -0.53
C SER A 159 9.42 1.02 -1.26
N ASN A 160 9.57 0.61 -2.53
CA ASN A 160 10.76 0.91 -3.32
C ASN A 160 12.08 0.66 -2.56
N VAL A 161 12.16 -0.52 -1.94
CA VAL A 161 13.31 -0.97 -1.15
C VAL A 161 14.34 -1.60 -2.09
N THR A 162 15.57 -1.12 -2.01
CA THR A 162 16.75 -1.85 -2.47
C THR A 162 17.70 -1.99 -1.30
N LEU A 163 18.08 -3.20 -0.92
CA LEU A 163 18.82 -3.43 0.31
C LEU A 163 19.81 -4.56 0.15
N GLU A 164 21.05 -4.36 0.58
CA GLU A 164 22.05 -5.42 0.64
C GLU A 164 22.86 -5.32 1.92
N ALA A 165 22.94 -6.44 2.63
CA ALA A 165 23.83 -6.61 3.77
C ALA A 165 24.99 -7.54 3.37
N TYR A 166 26.16 -7.28 3.95
CA TYR A 166 27.41 -7.98 3.63
C TYR A 166 27.86 -7.88 2.15
N PRO A 167 27.81 -6.69 1.51
CA PRO A 167 28.28 -6.54 0.14
C PRO A 167 29.79 -6.78 0.07
N THR A 168 30.24 -7.45 -0.99
CA THR A 168 31.67 -7.77 -1.19
C THR A 168 32.45 -6.60 -1.77
N ASN A 169 31.83 -5.83 -2.67
CA ASN A 169 32.46 -4.74 -3.41
C ASN A 169 32.03 -3.34 -2.94
N GLY A 170 31.29 -3.26 -1.83
CA GLY A 170 30.77 -2.00 -1.28
C GLY A 170 29.73 -1.29 -2.15
N THR A 171 29.19 -1.97 -3.15
CA THR A 171 28.06 -1.56 -4.00
C THR A 171 27.00 -2.66 -4.02
N PHE A 172 25.81 -2.35 -4.53
CA PHE A 172 24.81 -3.38 -4.80
C PHE A 172 25.35 -4.44 -5.77
N SER A 173 25.00 -5.70 -5.50
CA SER A 173 25.26 -6.84 -6.35
C SER A 173 24.43 -6.79 -7.62
N THR A 174 25.00 -7.28 -8.73
CA THR A 174 24.29 -7.33 -10.03
C THR A 174 23.10 -8.29 -10.01
N ASN A 175 23.23 -9.39 -9.26
CA ASN A 175 22.19 -10.38 -9.08
C ASN A 175 21.16 -9.89 -8.06
N LYS A 176 19.90 -10.27 -8.25
CA LYS A 176 18.77 -9.73 -7.49
C LYS A 176 17.99 -10.85 -6.81
N THR A 177 17.51 -10.58 -5.61
CA THR A 177 16.44 -11.34 -4.96
C THR A 177 15.23 -10.44 -4.89
N GLU A 178 14.23 -10.76 -5.70
CA GLU A 178 12.96 -10.02 -5.70
C GLU A 178 12.10 -10.50 -4.53
N CYS A 179 11.39 -9.55 -3.92
CA CYS A 179 10.40 -9.87 -2.92
C CYS A 179 9.19 -10.56 -3.54
N SER A 180 8.47 -11.32 -2.72
CA SER A 180 7.21 -11.97 -3.10
C SER A 180 6.19 -11.01 -3.70
N GLU A 181 6.18 -9.77 -3.23
CA GLU A 181 5.25 -8.72 -3.59
C GLU A 181 5.47 -8.24 -5.04
N ASP A 182 6.67 -8.39 -5.60
CA ASP A 182 7.02 -7.97 -6.97
C ASP A 182 6.89 -9.09 -8.00
N MET A 183 6.73 -10.35 -7.58
CA MET A 183 6.67 -11.49 -8.49
C MET A 183 5.32 -11.54 -9.22
N VAL A 184 5.32 -11.12 -10.49
CA VAL A 184 4.17 -11.24 -11.40
C VAL A 184 4.00 -12.71 -11.82
N SER A 185 2.85 -13.30 -11.55
CA SER A 185 2.48 -14.63 -12.05
C SER A 185 2.32 -14.57 -13.58
N THR A 186 3.36 -14.91 -14.33
CA THR A 186 3.32 -15.05 -15.78
C THR A 186 2.56 -16.32 -16.16
N THR A 187 1.25 -16.21 -16.36
CA THR A 187 0.48 -17.24 -17.08
C THR A 187 0.60 -16.96 -18.58
N THR A 188 1.60 -17.56 -19.21
CA THR A 188 1.77 -17.51 -20.67
C THR A 188 0.68 -18.38 -21.31
N VAL A 189 -0.29 -17.74 -21.98
CA VAL A 189 -1.26 -18.41 -22.86
C VAL A 189 -0.51 -18.79 -24.14
N ALA A 190 -0.32 -20.09 -24.38
CA ALA A 190 0.18 -20.62 -25.64
C ALA A 190 -0.99 -21.14 -26.50
N PRO A 191 -0.97 -20.96 -27.84
CA PRO A 191 -2.02 -21.43 -28.74
C PRO A 191 -2.01 -22.96 -28.90
N THR A 192 -3.20 -23.56 -28.87
CA THR A 192 -3.48 -24.97 -29.12
C THR A 192 -3.35 -25.36 -30.60
N THR A 193 -2.60 -26.42 -30.88
CA THR A 193 -2.72 -27.26 -32.10
C THR A 193 -2.78 -28.73 -31.67
N PRO A 194 -3.71 -29.56 -32.20
CA PRO A 194 -3.96 -30.90 -31.68
C PRO A 194 -3.09 -31.97 -32.36
N LYS A 195 -2.45 -32.85 -31.57
CA LYS A 195 -2.03 -34.20 -32.00
C LYS A 195 -2.01 -35.17 -30.81
N HIS A 196 -2.23 -36.43 -31.13
CA HIS A 196 -2.88 -37.48 -30.34
C HIS A 196 -1.90 -38.60 -29.90
N ILE A 197 -2.21 -39.26 -28.75
CA ILE A 197 -1.72 -40.53 -28.11
C ILE A 197 -0.24 -40.58 -27.67
N THR A 198 0.17 -41.03 -26.46
CA THR A 198 -0.17 -42.30 -25.78
C THR A 198 0.21 -42.29 -24.28
N SER A 199 -0.47 -43.13 -23.49
CA SER A 199 -0.37 -43.36 -22.05
C SER A 199 1.02 -43.70 -21.48
N GLN A 200 1.32 -43.17 -20.28
CA GLN A 200 1.81 -43.93 -19.12
C GLN A 200 1.80 -43.07 -17.83
N VAL A 201 1.22 -43.63 -16.77
CA VAL A 201 1.20 -43.24 -15.34
C VAL A 201 1.98 -44.38 -14.64
N PRO A 202 2.73 -44.26 -13.51
CA PRO A 202 2.49 -43.43 -12.30
C PRO A 202 3.72 -42.80 -11.60
N ALA A 203 3.50 -41.73 -10.82
CA ALA A 203 3.95 -41.60 -9.41
C ALA A 203 3.47 -40.25 -8.82
N THR A 204 2.56 -40.35 -7.86
CA THR A 204 2.05 -39.26 -7.02
C THR A 204 3.08 -38.81 -6.00
N SER A 205 3.43 -37.52 -6.02
CA SER A 205 4.04 -36.81 -4.89
C SER A 205 3.23 -35.53 -4.62
N PRO A 206 2.94 -35.16 -3.36
CA PRO A 206 2.01 -34.08 -3.05
C PRO A 206 2.57 -32.73 -3.50
N ALA A 207 1.81 -32.03 -4.34
CA ALA A 207 2.11 -30.64 -4.70
C ALA A 207 2.12 -29.77 -3.43
N PRO A 208 3.06 -28.80 -3.29
CA PRO A 208 3.00 -27.79 -2.26
C PRO A 208 1.72 -26.98 -2.44
N THR A 209 0.91 -26.88 -1.38
CA THR A 209 -0.32 -26.10 -1.33
C THR A 209 -0.07 -24.70 -1.87
N ALA A 210 -0.74 -24.36 -2.97
CA ALA A 210 -0.69 -23.06 -3.60
C ALA A 210 -1.04 -21.97 -2.56
N ALA A 211 -0.22 -20.91 -2.52
CA ALA A 211 -0.57 -19.68 -1.82
C ALA A 211 -1.93 -19.16 -2.33
N PRO A 212 -2.75 -18.53 -1.47
CA PRO A 212 -4.06 -18.05 -1.87
C PRO A 212 -3.93 -17.08 -3.05
N SER A 213 -4.56 -17.43 -4.16
CA SER A 213 -4.59 -16.64 -5.38
C SER A 213 -5.32 -15.31 -5.15
N ASN A 214 -4.87 -14.23 -5.80
CA ASN A 214 -5.62 -12.98 -5.90
C ASN A 214 -7.09 -13.26 -6.29
N PRO A 215 -8.08 -12.53 -5.75
CA PRO A 215 -9.48 -12.78 -6.03
C PRO A 215 -9.78 -12.56 -7.52
N ALA A 216 -10.64 -13.42 -8.07
CA ALA A 216 -11.07 -13.29 -9.45
C ALA A 216 -11.84 -11.98 -9.67
N VAL A 217 -11.62 -11.33 -10.81
CA VAL A 217 -12.29 -10.07 -11.14
C VAL A 217 -13.73 -10.34 -11.56
N GLY A 218 -14.69 -9.77 -10.83
CA GLY A 218 -16.09 -9.79 -11.19
C GLY A 218 -16.50 -8.61 -12.05
N LYS A 219 -17.71 -8.69 -12.60
CA LYS A 219 -18.40 -7.58 -13.27
C LYS A 219 -19.79 -7.45 -12.64
N TYR A 220 -20.10 -6.25 -12.18
CA TYR A 220 -21.29 -5.95 -11.42
C TYR A 220 -21.94 -4.70 -12.00
N ASN A 221 -23.27 -4.66 -12.01
CA ASN A 221 -24.03 -3.49 -12.43
C ASN A 221 -25.20 -3.23 -11.49
N VAL A 222 -25.65 -1.99 -11.48
CA VAL A 222 -26.91 -1.55 -10.87
C VAL A 222 -27.66 -0.78 -11.92
N THR A 223 -28.91 -1.16 -12.14
CA THR A 223 -29.81 -0.52 -13.11
C THR A 223 -30.96 0.13 -12.36
N GLY A 224 -31.09 1.44 -12.52
CA GLY A 224 -32.19 2.23 -11.99
C GLY A 224 -33.27 2.48 -13.06
N ALA A 225 -34.19 3.39 -12.76
CA ALA A 225 -35.27 3.77 -13.69
C ALA A 225 -34.75 4.38 -15.01
N ASN A 226 -33.58 5.04 -14.97
CA ASN A 226 -32.97 5.73 -16.11
C ASN A 226 -31.84 4.93 -16.78
N GLY A 227 -31.79 3.60 -16.57
CA GLY A 227 -30.74 2.72 -17.09
C GLY A 227 -29.66 2.38 -16.07
N THR A 228 -28.53 1.82 -16.53
CA THR A 228 -27.40 1.49 -15.67
C THR A 228 -26.81 2.76 -15.06
N CYS A 229 -26.60 2.73 -13.75
CA CYS A 229 -26.14 3.88 -12.96
C CYS A 229 -24.91 3.55 -12.14
N VAL A 230 -24.61 2.27 -11.91
CA VAL A 230 -23.30 1.83 -11.42
C VAL A 230 -22.82 0.70 -12.30
N LEU A 231 -21.57 0.79 -12.75
CA LEU A 231 -20.87 -0.28 -13.44
C LEU A 231 -19.54 -0.48 -12.73
N ALA A 232 -19.24 -1.72 -12.33
CA ALA A 232 -18.02 -2.06 -11.61
C ALA A 232 -17.41 -3.34 -12.16
N SER A 233 -16.09 -3.36 -12.30
CA SER A 233 -15.31 -4.56 -12.54
C SER A 233 -14.15 -4.58 -11.54
N MET A 234 -14.15 -5.53 -10.63
CA MET A 234 -13.18 -5.60 -9.53
C MET A 234 -13.12 -7.00 -8.93
N GLY A 235 -11.93 -7.40 -8.48
CA GLY A 235 -11.75 -8.53 -7.56
C GLY A 235 -11.81 -8.03 -6.12
N LEU A 236 -12.43 -8.79 -5.22
CA LEU A 236 -12.63 -8.39 -3.83
C LEU A 236 -12.14 -9.46 -2.88
N GLN A 237 -11.39 -9.03 -1.86
CA GLN A 237 -11.02 -9.83 -0.72
C GLN A 237 -11.37 -9.07 0.55
N LEU A 238 -12.14 -9.70 1.42
CA LEU A 238 -12.48 -9.19 2.72
C LEU A 238 -11.54 -9.78 3.76
N ASN A 239 -10.88 -8.92 4.52
CA ASN A 239 -9.99 -9.29 5.60
C ASN A 239 -10.58 -8.80 6.92
N ILE A 240 -11.00 -9.74 7.78
CA ILE A 240 -11.59 -9.45 9.08
C ILE A 240 -10.73 -10.03 10.19
N THR A 241 -10.40 -9.18 11.15
CA THR A 241 -9.76 -9.58 12.40
C THR A 241 -10.81 -9.66 13.51
N TYR A 242 -10.94 -10.82 14.15
CA TYR A 242 -11.97 -11.09 15.17
C TYR A 242 -11.41 -11.72 16.44
N LEU A 243 -12.15 -11.61 17.54
CA LEU A 243 -11.78 -12.25 18.80
C LEU A 243 -12.35 -13.67 18.86
N LYS A 244 -11.51 -14.65 19.14
CA LYS A 244 -11.92 -16.04 19.32
C LYS A 244 -12.40 -16.31 20.75
N LYS A 245 -13.10 -17.44 20.93
CA LYS A 245 -13.58 -17.93 22.24
C LYS A 245 -12.44 -18.17 23.25
N ASP A 246 -11.25 -18.52 22.77
CA ASP A 246 -10.04 -18.72 23.58
C ASP A 246 -9.34 -17.40 23.99
N GLY A 247 -9.92 -16.25 23.63
CA GLY A 247 -9.36 -14.92 23.90
C GLY A 247 -8.23 -14.49 22.97
N LYS A 248 -7.82 -15.33 22.01
CA LYS A 248 -6.82 -14.96 21.00
C LYS A 248 -7.49 -14.27 19.81
N THR A 249 -6.69 -13.57 19.02
CA THR A 249 -7.14 -12.97 17.76
C THR A 249 -7.17 -14.03 16.66
N GLY A 250 -8.25 -14.04 15.89
CA GLY A 250 -8.44 -14.81 14.66
C GLY A 250 -8.46 -13.88 13.45
N LEU A 251 -8.19 -14.45 12.28
CA LEU A 251 -8.18 -13.76 11.00
C LEU A 251 -9.05 -14.54 10.04
N ASP A 252 -10.04 -13.88 9.45
CA ASP A 252 -10.88 -14.44 8.40
C ASP A 252 -10.57 -13.70 7.09
N LEU A 253 -10.18 -14.46 6.07
CA LEU A 253 -9.81 -13.93 4.76
C LEU A 253 -10.73 -14.54 3.71
N LEU A 254 -11.67 -13.74 3.23
CA LEU A 254 -12.72 -14.16 2.31
C LEU A 254 -12.51 -13.55 0.93
N ASN A 255 -12.11 -14.38 -0.03
CA ASN A 255 -12.11 -14.00 -1.44
C ASN A 255 -13.52 -14.11 -2.01
N PHE A 256 -14.03 -13.03 -2.61
CA PHE A 256 -15.30 -13.07 -3.31
C PHE A 256 -15.15 -13.85 -4.61
N VAL A 257 -16.15 -14.70 -4.88
CA VAL A 257 -16.20 -15.50 -6.10
C VAL A 257 -17.27 -14.90 -7.01
N PRO A 258 -16.89 -14.24 -8.13
CA PRO A 258 -17.81 -13.42 -8.91
C PRO A 258 -19.07 -14.13 -9.39
N HIS A 259 -18.97 -15.37 -9.85
CA HIS A 259 -20.11 -16.13 -10.37
C HIS A 259 -21.12 -16.52 -9.28
N ASN A 260 -20.70 -16.50 -8.01
CA ASN A 260 -21.55 -16.77 -6.84
C ASN A 260 -21.91 -15.49 -6.08
N THR A 261 -21.48 -14.32 -6.56
CA THR A 261 -21.75 -13.04 -5.92
C THR A 261 -22.94 -12.38 -6.61
N ASN A 262 -24.00 -12.13 -5.84
CA ASN A 262 -25.18 -11.42 -6.35
C ASN A 262 -24.99 -9.90 -6.18
N ALA A 263 -25.19 -9.15 -7.27
CA ALA A 263 -25.14 -7.69 -7.27
C ALA A 263 -26.56 -7.11 -7.25
N SER A 264 -26.78 -6.13 -6.40
CA SER A 264 -28.01 -5.33 -6.33
C SER A 264 -27.64 -3.90 -5.93
N GLY A 265 -28.62 -3.00 -5.87
CA GLY A 265 -28.33 -1.62 -5.52
C GLY A 265 -29.48 -0.68 -5.81
N THR A 266 -29.25 0.59 -5.50
CA THR A 266 -30.18 1.67 -5.81
C THR A 266 -29.38 2.88 -6.29
N CYS A 267 -30.02 3.70 -7.12
CA CYS A 267 -29.44 4.92 -7.62
C CYS A 267 -30.43 6.06 -7.53
N GLU A 268 -29.97 7.14 -6.96
CA GLU A 268 -30.62 8.42 -6.87
C GLU A 268 -29.77 9.47 -7.61
N ASN A 269 -30.20 10.73 -7.60
CA ASN A 269 -29.53 11.79 -8.35
C ASN A 269 -28.11 12.07 -7.83
N THR A 270 -27.89 11.96 -6.52
CA THR A 270 -26.60 12.29 -5.88
C THR A 270 -26.00 11.17 -5.04
N SER A 271 -26.72 10.05 -4.90
CA SER A 271 -26.33 8.89 -4.11
C SER A 271 -26.54 7.60 -4.90
N ALA A 272 -25.58 6.67 -4.87
CA ALA A 272 -25.71 5.37 -5.50
C ALA A 272 -25.11 4.27 -4.62
N PHE A 273 -25.78 3.14 -4.54
CA PHE A 273 -25.38 1.99 -3.73
C PHE A 273 -25.13 0.77 -4.61
N LEU A 274 -23.99 0.11 -4.43
CA LEU A 274 -23.69 -1.20 -4.98
C LEU A 274 -23.60 -2.21 -3.82
N ASN A 275 -24.58 -3.11 -3.76
CA ASN A 275 -24.67 -4.18 -2.78
C ASN A 275 -24.20 -5.49 -3.41
N LEU A 276 -23.13 -6.08 -2.87
CA LEU A 276 -22.61 -7.39 -3.27
C LEU A 276 -22.85 -8.40 -2.15
N ALA A 277 -23.62 -9.45 -2.44
CA ALA A 277 -23.91 -10.53 -1.51
C ALA A 277 -23.23 -11.82 -1.99
N PHE A 278 -22.39 -12.41 -1.14
CA PHE A 278 -21.70 -13.67 -1.40
C PHE A 278 -21.79 -14.53 -0.14
N GLU A 279 -22.42 -15.70 -0.27
CA GLU A 279 -22.75 -16.59 0.86
C GLU A 279 -23.48 -15.85 2.00
N LYS A 280 -22.84 -15.71 3.15
CA LYS A 280 -23.36 -15.01 4.34
C LYS A 280 -22.81 -13.59 4.48
N THR A 281 -21.98 -13.15 3.53
CA THR A 281 -21.33 -11.85 3.53
C THR A 281 -22.06 -10.90 2.60
N LYS A 282 -22.28 -9.66 3.05
CA LYS A 282 -22.75 -8.57 2.22
C LYS A 282 -21.81 -7.38 2.38
N ILE A 283 -21.40 -6.80 1.24
CA ILE A 283 -20.64 -5.55 1.17
C ILE A 283 -21.48 -4.53 0.42
N THR A 284 -21.61 -3.33 0.97
CA THR A 284 -22.33 -2.21 0.37
C THR A 284 -21.35 -1.07 0.13
N PHE A 285 -21.16 -0.69 -1.12
CA PHE A 285 -20.39 0.49 -1.51
C PHE A 285 -21.34 1.66 -1.74
N HIS A 286 -21.08 2.78 -1.08
CA HIS A 286 -21.86 4.01 -1.18
C HIS A 286 -21.07 5.08 -1.94
N PHE A 287 -21.54 5.41 -3.14
CA PHE A 287 -20.98 6.47 -3.97
C PHE A 287 -21.81 7.73 -3.84
N VAL A 288 -21.13 8.87 -3.76
CA VAL A 288 -21.75 10.20 -3.72
C VAL A 288 -21.23 11.06 -4.85
N LEU A 289 -22.15 11.84 -5.44
CA LEU A 289 -21.84 12.83 -6.47
C LEU A 289 -21.72 14.22 -5.84
N ASN A 290 -20.55 14.85 -6.00
CA ASN A 290 -20.42 16.28 -5.79
C ASN A 290 -20.77 17.02 -7.08
N ALA A 291 -22.02 17.50 -7.15
CA ALA A 291 -22.58 18.19 -8.32
C ALA A 291 -21.77 19.43 -8.73
N SER A 292 -21.25 20.20 -7.76
CA SER A 292 -20.46 21.41 -8.04
C SER A 292 -19.15 21.12 -8.76
N SER A 293 -18.57 19.95 -8.55
CA SER A 293 -17.31 19.52 -9.17
C SER A 293 -17.48 18.48 -10.27
N GLU A 294 -18.73 18.06 -10.53
CA GLU A 294 -19.09 16.96 -11.44
C GLU A 294 -18.23 15.70 -11.22
N LYS A 295 -17.94 15.37 -9.96
CA LYS A 295 -17.12 14.21 -9.59
C LYS A 295 -17.86 13.33 -8.61
N PHE A 296 -17.78 12.03 -8.85
CA PHE A 296 -18.19 11.03 -7.87
C PHE A 296 -16.99 10.47 -7.12
N PHE A 297 -17.24 9.92 -5.94
CA PHE A 297 -16.27 9.19 -5.14
C PHE A 297 -16.99 8.21 -4.21
N LEU A 298 -16.24 7.25 -3.68
CA LEU A 298 -16.72 6.33 -2.64
C LEU A 298 -16.75 7.08 -1.31
N GLN A 299 -17.95 7.32 -0.78
CA GLN A 299 -18.16 7.99 0.51
C GLN A 299 -18.20 6.99 1.66
N GLY A 300 -18.62 5.76 1.41
CA GLY A 300 -18.64 4.75 2.45
C GLY A 300 -18.69 3.31 2.00
N VAL A 301 -18.34 2.43 2.92
CA VAL A 301 -18.41 0.97 2.79
C VAL A 301 -19.04 0.40 4.05
N ASN A 302 -20.00 -0.50 3.89
CA ASN A 302 -20.59 -1.28 4.97
C ASN A 302 -20.40 -2.77 4.69
N VAL A 303 -20.00 -3.54 5.71
CA VAL A 303 -19.74 -4.97 5.66
C VAL A 303 -20.53 -5.67 6.76
N SER A 304 -21.32 -6.67 6.38
CA SER A 304 -21.97 -7.60 7.31
C SER A 304 -21.59 -9.03 6.97
N THR A 305 -21.20 -9.85 7.94
CA THR A 305 -20.96 -11.29 7.72
C THR A 305 -21.13 -12.15 8.96
N THR A 306 -21.18 -13.46 8.76
CA THR A 306 -21.09 -14.47 9.82
C THR A 306 -19.67 -15.02 9.89
N LEU A 307 -19.00 -14.80 11.01
CA LEU A 307 -17.65 -15.28 11.29
C LEU A 307 -17.60 -16.80 11.57
N PRO A 308 -16.41 -17.42 11.47
CA PRO A 308 -16.19 -18.82 11.83
C PRO A 308 -16.63 -19.19 13.25
N SER A 309 -16.89 -20.48 13.48
CA SER A 309 -17.48 -21.01 14.72
C SER A 309 -16.67 -20.77 16.00
N GLU A 310 -15.37 -20.55 15.85
CA GLU A 310 -14.42 -20.23 16.91
C GLU A 310 -14.46 -18.75 17.33
N ALA A 311 -15.14 -17.89 16.58
CA ALA A 311 -15.37 -16.50 16.95
C ALA A 311 -16.20 -16.41 18.24
N LYS A 312 -15.84 -15.43 19.09
CA LYS A 312 -16.58 -15.13 20.32
C LYS A 312 -17.96 -14.53 20.01
N ALA A 313 -18.03 -13.69 18.99
CA ALA A 313 -19.27 -13.15 18.44
C ALA A 313 -19.40 -13.63 16.99
N PRO A 314 -20.46 -14.37 16.63
CA PRO A 314 -20.59 -14.96 15.29
C PRO A 314 -21.03 -13.93 14.24
N MET A 315 -21.72 -12.87 14.61
CA MET A 315 -22.11 -11.80 13.68
C MET A 315 -21.08 -10.68 13.70
N PHE A 316 -20.68 -10.24 12.52
CA PHE A 316 -19.74 -9.14 12.33
C PHE A 316 -20.36 -8.06 11.45
N GLU A 317 -20.27 -6.82 11.90
CA GLU A 317 -20.75 -5.63 11.22
C GLU A 317 -19.68 -4.55 11.31
N ALA A 318 -19.39 -3.88 10.20
CA ALA A 318 -18.43 -2.79 10.13
C ALA A 318 -18.88 -1.77 9.08
N SER A 319 -18.74 -0.48 9.38
CA SER A 319 -19.06 0.58 8.43
C SER A 319 -18.09 1.76 8.54
N ASN A 320 -17.85 2.41 7.40
CA ASN A 320 -17.17 3.69 7.29
C ASN A 320 -17.96 4.56 6.33
N ASP A 321 -18.33 5.76 6.74
CA ASP A 321 -19.11 6.71 5.94
C ASP A 321 -18.32 7.99 5.63
N SER A 322 -17.00 8.00 5.85
CA SER A 322 -16.11 9.17 5.72
C SER A 322 -14.96 8.93 4.73
N MET A 323 -15.24 8.20 3.66
CA MET A 323 -14.30 7.82 2.61
C MET A 323 -14.24 8.86 1.47
N SER A 324 -13.18 8.81 0.66
CA SER A 324 -12.98 9.72 -0.47
C SER A 324 -12.29 9.09 -1.70
N GLU A 325 -12.15 7.77 -1.69
CA GLU A 325 -11.47 6.88 -2.64
C GLU A 325 -12.29 6.67 -3.94
N LEU A 326 -11.71 5.95 -4.90
CA LEU A 326 -12.34 5.58 -6.19
C LEU A 326 -12.99 6.76 -6.95
N ARG A 327 -12.35 7.94 -6.87
CA ARG A 327 -12.87 9.21 -7.41
C ARG A 327 -12.69 9.31 -8.92
N ALA A 328 -13.74 9.71 -9.64
CA ALA A 328 -13.65 10.11 -11.03
C ALA A 328 -14.68 11.18 -11.42
N THR A 329 -14.46 11.80 -12.57
CA THR A 329 -15.41 12.75 -13.18
C THR A 329 -16.64 11.99 -13.70
N VAL A 330 -17.82 12.57 -13.56
CA VAL A 330 -19.08 11.98 -14.05
C VAL A 330 -18.99 11.72 -15.56
N GLY A 331 -19.40 10.53 -15.98
CA GLY A 331 -19.26 10.07 -17.38
C GLY A 331 -17.94 9.36 -17.69
N ASN A 332 -16.95 9.42 -16.79
CA ASN A 332 -15.71 8.66 -16.86
C ASN A 332 -15.68 7.52 -15.84
N SER A 333 -14.82 6.52 -16.05
CA SER A 333 -14.57 5.46 -15.08
C SER A 333 -13.27 5.69 -14.31
N TYR A 334 -13.27 5.46 -13.00
CA TYR A 334 -12.05 5.23 -12.23
C TYR A 334 -11.46 3.87 -12.63
N LYS A 335 -10.15 3.77 -12.82
CA LYS A 335 -9.48 2.50 -13.13
C LYS A 335 -8.14 2.38 -12.42
N CYS A 336 -7.95 1.29 -11.69
CA CYS A 336 -6.70 0.93 -11.04
C CYS A 336 -6.40 -0.56 -11.15
N SER A 337 -5.23 -0.92 -11.68
CA SER A 337 -4.78 -2.32 -11.75
C SER A 337 -4.08 -2.81 -10.48
N ALA A 338 -3.56 -1.88 -9.67
CA ALA A 338 -2.95 -2.21 -8.38
C ALA A 338 -4.02 -2.58 -7.35
N GLU A 339 -3.61 -3.31 -6.31
CA GLU A 339 -4.43 -3.54 -5.13
C GLU A 339 -4.66 -2.23 -4.37
N GLU A 340 -5.92 -1.95 -4.05
CA GLU A 340 -6.35 -0.80 -3.28
C GLU A 340 -7.08 -1.29 -2.02
N ASN A 341 -6.62 -0.85 -0.86
CA ASN A 341 -7.10 -1.32 0.44
C ASN A 341 -8.05 -0.31 1.04
N LEU A 342 -9.34 -0.64 1.06
CA LEU A 342 -10.41 0.19 1.60
C LEU A 342 -10.61 -0.12 3.08
N GLN A 343 -10.11 0.75 3.95
CA GLN A 343 -10.22 0.56 5.39
C GLN A 343 -11.63 0.91 5.88
N VAL A 344 -12.38 -0.12 6.27
CA VAL A 344 -13.72 0.04 6.84
C VAL A 344 -13.60 0.34 8.33
N THR A 345 -12.87 -0.49 9.08
CA THR A 345 -12.59 -0.27 10.50
C THR A 345 -11.18 -0.73 10.85
N ASP A 346 -10.80 -0.67 12.13
CA ASP A 346 -9.58 -1.32 12.65
C ASP A 346 -9.59 -2.85 12.48
N LYS A 347 -10.77 -3.44 12.31
CA LYS A 347 -10.99 -4.89 12.24
C LYS A 347 -11.42 -5.39 10.87
N ALA A 348 -11.73 -4.50 9.93
CA ALA A 348 -12.18 -4.87 8.58
C ALA A 348 -11.52 -4.04 7.49
N LEU A 349 -10.93 -4.74 6.53
CA LEU A 349 -10.31 -4.20 5.34
C LEU A 349 -10.93 -4.86 4.10
N VAL A 350 -11.34 -4.05 3.12
CA VAL A 350 -11.81 -4.54 1.81
C VAL A 350 -10.72 -4.26 0.79
N ASN A 351 -10.02 -5.30 0.36
CA ASN A 351 -8.98 -5.22 -0.64
C ASN A 351 -9.62 -5.36 -2.03
N VAL A 352 -9.35 -4.39 -2.89
CA VAL A 352 -9.92 -4.29 -4.24
C VAL A 352 -8.81 -4.44 -5.27
N PHE A 353 -8.99 -5.37 -6.21
CA PHE A 353 -8.00 -5.73 -7.22
C PHE A 353 -8.53 -5.43 -8.61
N ASN A 354 -7.68 -4.84 -9.47
CA ASN A 354 -8.03 -4.55 -10.87
C ASN A 354 -9.36 -3.79 -11.02
N VAL A 355 -9.58 -2.80 -10.16
CA VAL A 355 -10.82 -2.02 -10.12
C VAL A 355 -10.98 -1.17 -11.38
N GLN A 356 -12.17 -1.22 -11.96
CA GLN A 356 -12.70 -0.22 -12.85
C GLN A 356 -14.14 0.07 -12.45
N VAL A 357 -14.45 1.29 -12.04
CA VAL A 357 -15.78 1.64 -11.53
C VAL A 357 -16.27 2.98 -12.07
N GLN A 358 -17.56 3.06 -12.33
CA GLN A 358 -18.25 4.26 -12.79
C GLN A 358 -19.63 4.33 -12.14
N ALA A 359 -20.00 5.52 -11.66
CA ALA A 359 -21.28 5.77 -11.02
C ALA A 359 -22.01 6.97 -11.67
N PHE A 360 -23.32 7.04 -11.44
CA PHE A 360 -24.28 8.05 -11.89
C PHE A 360 -24.57 8.06 -13.38
N LYS A 361 -23.59 8.45 -14.21
CA LYS A 361 -23.77 8.55 -15.67
C LYS A 361 -23.01 7.42 -16.35
N VAL A 362 -23.73 6.40 -16.83
CA VAL A 362 -23.19 5.27 -17.62
C VAL A 362 -23.91 5.23 -18.97
N ASP A 363 -23.19 5.54 -20.05
CA ASP A 363 -23.77 5.58 -21.40
C ASP A 363 -23.58 4.22 -22.10
N GLY A 364 -24.69 3.61 -22.54
CA GLY A 364 -24.67 2.37 -23.33
C GLY A 364 -24.09 1.15 -22.62
N ASP A 365 -24.29 1.07 -21.29
CA ASP A 365 -23.84 -0.03 -20.40
C ASP A 365 -22.35 -0.34 -20.51
N LYS A 366 -21.55 0.68 -20.84
CA LYS A 366 -20.10 0.58 -21.02
C LYS A 366 -19.41 1.63 -20.17
N PHE A 367 -18.18 1.31 -19.76
CA PHE A 367 -17.32 2.30 -19.15
C PHE A 367 -17.05 3.43 -20.14
N GLY A 368 -17.22 4.66 -19.67
CA GLY A 368 -16.76 5.86 -20.36
C GLY A 368 -15.25 5.90 -20.45
N ALA A 369 -14.72 6.97 -21.02
CA ALA A 369 -13.28 7.17 -21.07
C ALA A 369 -12.70 7.00 -19.66
N GLY A 370 -11.70 6.13 -19.51
CA GLY A 370 -11.05 5.99 -18.23
C GLY A 370 -10.41 7.33 -17.87
N ASP A 371 -10.64 7.82 -16.65
CA ASP A 371 -9.77 8.85 -16.07
C ASP A 371 -8.45 8.18 -15.66
N GLY A 372 -7.82 7.54 -16.65
CA GLY A 372 -6.54 6.90 -16.55
C GLY A 372 -5.50 7.94 -16.87
N ARG A 373 -4.71 8.34 -15.87
CA ARG A 373 -3.44 9.04 -16.13
C ARG A 373 -2.56 8.12 -16.98
N ARG A 374 -2.67 8.24 -18.30
CA ARG A 374 -1.74 7.61 -19.25
C ARG A 374 -0.48 8.47 -19.32
N LEU A 375 0.34 8.34 -18.29
CA LEU A 375 1.74 8.76 -18.28
C LEU A 375 2.55 7.50 -17.97
N GLY A 376 3.55 7.17 -18.79
CA GLY A 376 4.34 5.94 -18.72
C GLY A 376 5.29 5.85 -17.52
N LEU A 377 4.80 6.15 -16.31
CA LEU A 377 5.45 6.02 -15.02
C LEU A 377 4.36 5.55 -14.05
N ALA A 378 4.62 4.52 -13.26
CA ALA A 378 3.66 3.92 -12.32
C ALA A 378 3.16 4.97 -11.30
N PHE A 379 2.01 5.58 -11.58
CA PHE A 379 1.31 6.42 -10.62
C PHE A 379 0.35 5.54 -9.81
N LYS A 380 0.54 5.52 -8.48
CA LYS A 380 -0.48 5.06 -7.54
C LYS A 380 -1.81 5.76 -7.86
N CYS A 381 -2.87 4.98 -7.92
CA CYS A 381 -4.22 5.52 -8.09
C CYS A 381 -4.59 6.29 -6.82
N GLY A 382 -5.20 7.47 -6.99
CA GLY A 382 -5.49 8.38 -5.89
C GLY A 382 -4.31 9.27 -5.47
N PHE A 383 -4.13 10.41 -6.14
CA PHE A 383 -3.48 11.56 -5.53
C PHE A 383 -4.37 12.78 -5.76
N GLY A 384 -4.96 13.29 -4.68
CA GLY A 384 -5.61 14.59 -4.62
C GLY A 384 -4.68 15.70 -5.11
N ALA A 385 -5.30 16.77 -5.59
CA ALA A 385 -4.72 17.82 -6.43
C ALA A 385 -3.37 18.38 -5.97
N GLY A 386 -2.45 18.55 -6.94
CA GLY A 386 -1.33 19.50 -6.81
C GLY A 386 0.00 19.00 -7.35
N TRP A 387 0.17 18.80 -8.66
CA TRP A 387 1.51 18.61 -9.25
C TRP A 387 1.69 19.35 -10.58
N CYS A 388 2.82 20.04 -10.68
CA CYS A 388 3.27 20.89 -11.79
C CYS A 388 3.99 20.04 -12.85
N PHE A 389 3.74 20.30 -14.15
CA PHE A 389 4.36 19.57 -15.27
C PHE A 389 5.79 20.08 -15.53
N VAL A 390 6.78 19.19 -15.49
CA VAL A 390 8.11 19.43 -16.06
C VAL A 390 8.19 18.74 -17.42
N LEU A 391 8.26 19.53 -18.51
CA LEU A 391 8.49 19.04 -19.86
C LEU A 391 10.00 18.90 -20.11
N LEU A 392 10.49 17.66 -20.20
CA LEU A 392 11.86 17.38 -20.60
C LEU A 392 11.92 17.23 -22.13
N ARG A 393 12.61 18.15 -22.82
CA ARG A 393 12.99 17.98 -24.24
C ARG A 393 14.43 17.47 -24.35
N ARG A 394 14.61 16.38 -25.08
CA ARG A 394 15.90 15.74 -25.37
C ARG A 394 16.70 16.63 -26.34
N LYS A 395 17.91 17.07 -25.96
CA LYS A 395 18.79 17.88 -26.84
C LYS A 395 20.01 17.11 -27.39
N SER A 396 20.54 16.09 -26.70
CA SER A 396 21.52 15.10 -27.21
C SER A 396 21.83 14.03 -26.13
N VAL A 397 22.63 13.01 -26.49
CA VAL A 397 22.79 11.70 -25.84
C VAL A 397 23.09 11.74 -24.34
N ASN A 398 23.73 12.76 -23.76
CA ASN A 398 24.11 12.77 -22.33
C ASN A 398 23.88 14.10 -21.56
N SER A 399 22.83 14.88 -21.87
CA SER A 399 22.50 16.06 -21.04
C SER A 399 21.00 16.41 -21.04
N TRP A 400 20.44 16.60 -19.85
CA TRP A 400 19.08 17.10 -19.61
C TRP A 400 19.14 18.47 -18.92
N LEU A 401 18.50 19.49 -19.50
CA LEU A 401 18.17 20.73 -18.79
C LEU A 401 16.67 20.73 -18.49
N GLY A 402 16.32 20.77 -17.20
CA GLY A 402 14.96 21.05 -16.75
C GLY A 402 14.72 22.55 -16.69
N LYS A 403 13.62 23.04 -17.27
CA LYS A 403 13.16 24.43 -17.09
C LYS A 403 11.71 24.39 -16.62
N CYS A 404 11.44 24.88 -15.41
CA CYS A 404 10.08 25.08 -14.92
C CYS A 404 9.42 26.21 -15.73
N ILE A 405 8.30 25.91 -16.39
CA ILE A 405 7.46 26.93 -17.02
C ILE A 405 6.19 27.00 -16.20
N LEU A 406 6.05 28.06 -15.41
CA LEU A 406 4.77 28.40 -14.77
C LEU A 406 3.75 28.76 -15.86
N PRO A 407 2.50 28.28 -15.79
CA PRO A 407 1.45 28.80 -16.64
C PRO A 407 1.25 30.29 -16.32
N LYS A 408 1.37 31.14 -17.34
CA LYS A 408 0.97 32.54 -17.23
C LYS A 408 -0.52 32.57 -16.86
N SER A 409 -0.83 33.25 -15.77
CA SER A 409 -2.17 33.78 -15.50
C SER A 409 -2.53 34.73 -16.66
N THR A 410 -3.44 34.31 -17.52
CA THR A 410 -4.28 35.25 -18.28
C THR A 410 -5.53 35.46 -17.45
N GLY A 411 -5.60 36.64 -16.82
CA GLY A 411 -6.80 37.09 -16.13
C GLY A 411 -7.91 37.42 -17.13
N MET A 412 -9.10 36.92 -16.86
CA MET A 412 -10.33 37.71 -16.66
C MET A 412 -11.37 36.84 -15.99
#